data_AF-A0A7S1YTG2-F1
#
_entry.id   AF-A0A7S1YTG2-F1
#
_cell.length_a   1.000
_cell.length_b   1.000
_cell.length_c   1.000
_cell.angle_alpha   90.00
_cell.angle_beta   90.00
_cell.angle_gamma   90.00
#
_symmetry.space_group_name_H-M   'P 1'
#
loop_
_entity.id
_entity.type
_entity.pdbx_description
1 polymer ?
#
loop_
_entity_poly.entity_id
_entity_poly.type
_entity_poly.pdbx_seq_one_letter_code
_entity_poly.pdbx_strand_id
1 'polypeptide(L)'
;GTTRNHFEKLPEELKSDDYKVVAEYVKANFKAFELHDYDDFAKQWVNQRWNQTGMVHCNFYHSLETSAVIMGDAAHATSPSIGMGMNTALRDAQIFSEILEETENDFTKALPAFSKARVKEGNALSDLALHLYCMDKTQQLKETIHQVVRTALFFKIPRFFDEHPFTMIGRRGVSLSDTYERAVKLGIIGKHRAINDKIRQEYFENITGMVSSTPNTTSWLPKLLFGTSLVAVGAAFAFQKMQMQ
;
A
#
# COMPACT_ATOMS: atom_id res chain seq x y z
N GLY A 1 -12.06 -12.73 -5.80
CA GLY A 1 -11.09 -11.61 -5.91
C GLY A 1 -11.78 -10.46 -6.60
N THR A 2 -11.73 -9.25 -6.02
CA THR A 2 -12.22 -8.06 -6.72
C THR A 2 -11.25 -7.73 -7.86
N THR A 3 -11.77 -7.57 -9.07
CA THR A 3 -11.04 -7.06 -10.24
C THR A 3 -10.53 -5.67 -9.91
N ARG A 4 -9.29 -5.57 -9.42
CA ARG A 4 -8.62 -4.29 -9.12
C ARG A 4 -8.25 -3.49 -10.36
N ASN A 5 -8.51 -4.02 -11.55
CA ASN A 5 -8.26 -3.31 -12.79
C ASN A 5 -9.61 -2.87 -13.31
N HIS A 6 -9.90 -1.58 -13.17
CA HIS A 6 -11.02 -0.89 -13.80
C HIS A 6 -10.87 -0.88 -15.33
N PHE A 7 -10.56 -2.03 -15.95
CA PHE A 7 -10.26 -2.15 -17.37
C PHE A 7 -11.43 -1.61 -18.18
N GLU A 8 -12.66 -1.94 -17.81
CA GLU A 8 -13.87 -1.43 -18.45
C GLU A 8 -14.00 0.11 -18.38
N LYS A 9 -13.46 0.74 -17.33
CA LYS A 9 -13.48 2.20 -17.15
C LYS A 9 -12.26 2.89 -17.74
N LEU A 10 -11.32 2.15 -18.32
CA LEU A 10 -10.21 2.76 -19.04
C LEU A 10 -10.73 3.43 -20.32
N PRO A 11 -10.08 4.52 -20.75
CA PRO A 11 -10.24 5.07 -22.09
C PRO A 11 -10.20 3.97 -23.16
N GLU A 12 -11.03 4.07 -24.18
CA GLU A 12 -11.08 3.08 -25.29
C GLU A 12 -9.72 2.93 -25.97
N GLU A 13 -8.94 4.01 -26.04
CA GLU A 13 -7.61 4.04 -26.64
C GLU A 13 -6.63 3.14 -25.90
N LEU A 14 -6.74 3.05 -24.56
CA LEU A 14 -5.90 2.17 -23.74
C LEU A 14 -6.32 0.70 -23.82
N LYS A 15 -7.50 0.41 -24.40
CA LYS A 15 -8.02 -0.94 -24.64
C LYS A 15 -7.76 -1.43 -26.07
N SER A 16 -7.21 -0.56 -26.93
CA SER A 16 -6.87 -0.90 -28.31
C SER A 16 -5.77 -1.96 -28.37
N ASP A 17 -5.95 -2.95 -29.26
CA ASP A 17 -4.90 -3.92 -29.60
C ASP A 17 -3.80 -3.28 -30.49
N ASP A 18 -4.09 -2.13 -31.11
CA ASP A 18 -3.10 -1.36 -31.85
C ASP A 18 -2.26 -0.48 -30.90
N TYR A 19 -0.97 -0.84 -30.77
CA TYR A 19 -0.02 -0.12 -29.94
C TYR A 19 0.17 1.34 -30.35
N LYS A 20 -0.07 1.72 -31.62
CA LYS A 20 0.06 3.11 -32.05
C LYS A 20 -0.97 4.01 -31.39
N VAL A 21 -2.21 3.51 -31.28
CA VAL A 21 -3.30 4.22 -30.58
C VAL A 21 -2.95 4.42 -29.10
N VAL A 22 -2.43 3.37 -28.44
CA VAL A 22 -1.97 3.45 -27.04
C VAL A 22 -0.81 4.43 -26.89
N ALA A 23 0.17 4.41 -27.79
CA ALA A 23 1.33 5.30 -27.75
C ALA A 23 0.93 6.77 -27.86
N GLU A 24 0.02 7.11 -28.78
CA GLU A 24 -0.51 8.46 -28.94
C GLU A 24 -1.29 8.90 -27.69
N TYR A 25 -2.12 8.03 -27.15
CA TYR A 25 -2.85 8.29 -25.91
C TYR A 25 -1.90 8.60 -24.74
N VAL A 26 -0.87 7.77 -24.55
CA VAL A 26 0.10 7.94 -23.47
C VAL A 26 0.90 9.22 -23.65
N LYS A 27 1.37 9.52 -24.86
CA LYS A 27 2.07 10.78 -25.17
C LYS A 27 1.18 12.01 -24.90
N ALA A 28 -0.10 11.91 -25.19
CA ALA A 28 -1.06 13.00 -24.96
C ALA A 28 -1.40 13.20 -23.49
N ASN A 29 -1.54 12.13 -22.70
CA ASN A 29 -2.12 12.19 -21.35
C ASN A 29 -1.10 12.00 -20.22
N PHE A 30 0.00 11.31 -20.47
CA PHE A 30 1.03 11.04 -19.48
C PHE A 30 2.04 12.21 -19.42
N LYS A 31 1.77 13.19 -18.55
CA LYS A 31 2.55 14.44 -18.46
C LYS A 31 3.56 14.50 -17.31
N ALA A 32 3.57 13.50 -16.43
CA ALA A 32 4.44 13.52 -15.24
C ALA A 32 5.92 13.43 -15.61
N PHE A 33 6.24 12.65 -16.66
CA PHE A 33 7.58 12.53 -17.23
C PHE A 33 7.46 12.09 -18.69
N GLU A 34 8.40 12.54 -19.53
CA GLU A 34 8.49 12.07 -20.90
C GLU A 34 9.09 10.65 -20.94
N LEU A 35 8.48 9.78 -21.74
CA LEU A 35 9.05 8.47 -22.03
C LEU A 35 10.10 8.58 -23.13
N HIS A 36 11.19 7.83 -23.01
CA HIS A 36 12.22 7.73 -24.04
C HIS A 36 11.64 7.11 -25.33
N ASP A 37 10.81 6.08 -25.19
CA ASP A 37 10.18 5.39 -26.31
C ASP A 37 8.72 5.04 -25.96
N TYR A 38 7.79 5.77 -26.56
CA TYR A 38 6.34 5.55 -26.39
C TYR A 38 5.85 4.32 -27.16
N ASP A 39 6.50 3.97 -28.27
CA ASP A 39 6.13 2.80 -29.06
C ASP A 39 6.50 1.52 -28.31
N ASP A 40 7.68 1.47 -27.70
CA ASP A 40 8.11 0.33 -26.87
C ASP A 40 7.18 0.13 -25.67
N PHE A 41 6.86 1.20 -24.93
CA PHE A 41 5.86 1.16 -23.86
C PHE A 41 4.53 0.55 -24.35
N ALA A 42 4.01 1.07 -25.46
CA ALA A 42 2.72 0.65 -25.97
C ALA A 42 2.74 -0.80 -26.49
N LYS A 43 3.83 -1.23 -27.11
CA LYS A 43 4.02 -2.65 -27.49
C LYS A 43 3.99 -3.55 -26.27
N GLN A 44 4.65 -3.17 -25.18
CA GLN A 44 4.59 -3.95 -23.95
C GLN A 44 3.17 -3.95 -23.36
N TRP A 45 2.50 -2.80 -23.36
CA TRP A 45 1.13 -2.66 -22.88
C TRP A 45 0.13 -3.59 -23.55
N VAL A 46 0.11 -3.61 -24.90
CA VAL A 46 -0.85 -4.45 -25.65
C VAL A 46 -0.51 -5.94 -25.57
N ASN A 47 0.77 -6.29 -25.39
CA ASN A 47 1.21 -7.68 -25.36
C ASN A 47 1.24 -8.29 -23.94
N GLN A 48 1.07 -7.49 -22.89
CA GLN A 48 1.09 -7.98 -21.51
C GLN A 48 -0.31 -8.21 -20.97
N ARG A 49 -0.50 -9.35 -20.29
CA ARG A 49 -1.73 -9.60 -19.56
C ARG A 49 -1.78 -8.74 -18.31
N TRP A 50 -2.96 -8.21 -18.03
CA TRP A 50 -3.26 -7.47 -16.81
C TRP A 50 -3.14 -8.36 -15.57
N ASN A 51 -2.26 -7.97 -14.64
CA ASN A 51 -2.07 -8.68 -13.38
C ASN A 51 -3.24 -8.46 -12.43
N GLN A 52 -3.63 -9.48 -11.68
CA GLN A 52 -4.57 -9.36 -10.59
C GLN A 52 -3.84 -9.45 -9.26
N THR A 53 -4.19 -8.57 -8.32
CA THR A 53 -3.65 -8.62 -6.96
C THR A 53 -4.68 -9.25 -6.03
N GLY A 54 -4.27 -10.31 -5.34
CA GLY A 54 -5.02 -10.92 -4.25
C GLY A 54 -4.42 -10.57 -2.90
N MET A 55 -5.15 -10.87 -1.83
CA MET A 55 -4.62 -10.88 -0.47
C MET A 55 -5.06 -12.16 0.21
N VAL A 56 -4.16 -12.75 1.00
CA VAL A 56 -4.40 -13.98 1.76
C VAL A 56 -4.08 -13.70 3.22
N HIS A 57 -4.98 -14.11 4.10
CA HIS A 57 -4.82 -14.00 5.54
C HIS A 57 -4.93 -15.37 6.17
N CYS A 58 -3.87 -15.81 6.84
CA CYS A 58 -3.86 -17.04 7.61
C CYS A 58 -3.70 -16.70 9.10
N ASN A 59 -4.48 -17.36 9.95
CA ASN A 59 -4.37 -17.26 11.42
C ASN A 59 -3.24 -18.14 11.98
N PHE A 60 -2.63 -18.98 11.15
CA PHE A 60 -1.63 -19.95 11.56
C PHE A 60 -0.73 -20.32 10.38
N TYR A 61 0.59 -20.44 10.58
CA TYR A 61 1.58 -20.67 9.51
C TYR A 61 2.25 -22.04 9.57
N HIS A 62 1.80 -22.96 10.41
CA HIS A 62 2.37 -24.30 10.49
C HIS A 62 1.32 -25.39 10.68
N SER A 63 1.72 -26.64 10.53
CA SER A 63 0.95 -27.80 10.96
C SER A 63 1.91 -28.83 11.54
N LEU A 64 1.67 -29.24 12.78
CA LEU A 64 2.43 -30.32 13.41
C LEU A 64 2.08 -31.68 12.81
N GLU A 65 0.81 -31.88 12.44
CA GLU A 65 0.32 -33.13 11.84
C GLU A 65 1.02 -33.42 10.51
N THR A 66 1.16 -32.41 9.66
CA THR A 66 1.81 -32.55 8.35
C THR A 66 3.28 -32.16 8.35
N SER A 67 3.81 -31.72 9.50
CA SER A 67 5.17 -31.18 9.65
C SER A 67 5.50 -30.11 8.60
N ALA A 68 4.55 -29.21 8.36
CA ALA A 68 4.64 -28.19 7.31
C ALA A 68 4.68 -26.77 7.89
N VAL A 69 5.34 -25.87 7.17
CA VAL A 69 5.37 -24.42 7.43
C VAL A 69 5.13 -23.65 6.15
N ILE A 70 4.38 -22.55 6.22
CA ILE A 70 4.16 -21.61 5.12
C ILE A 70 4.80 -20.25 5.45
N MET A 71 5.36 -19.59 4.45
CA MET A 71 6.10 -18.34 4.59
C MET A 71 5.90 -17.47 3.34
N GLY A 72 6.17 -16.17 3.45
CA GLY A 72 6.03 -15.25 2.31
C GLY A 72 4.59 -15.23 1.76
N ASP A 73 4.46 -15.10 0.44
CA ASP A 73 3.15 -15.00 -0.21
C ASP A 73 2.22 -16.19 0.04
N ALA A 74 2.76 -17.39 0.32
CA ALA A 74 1.94 -18.55 0.70
C ALA A 74 1.21 -18.34 2.05
N ALA A 75 1.78 -17.53 2.94
CA ALA A 75 1.24 -17.23 4.27
C ALA A 75 0.49 -15.89 4.32
N HIS A 76 0.95 -14.89 3.57
CA HIS A 76 0.47 -13.51 3.65
C HIS A 76 0.63 -12.72 2.34
N ALA A 77 0.21 -13.31 1.21
CA ALA A 77 0.10 -12.58 -0.06
C ALA A 77 -0.65 -11.25 0.16
N THR A 78 -0.10 -10.16 -0.35
CA THR A 78 -0.55 -8.81 -0.02
C THR A 78 -0.53 -7.86 -1.22
N SER A 79 -1.11 -6.68 -1.04
CA SER A 79 -1.03 -5.59 -1.99
C SER A 79 0.40 -5.03 -2.07
N PRO A 80 0.94 -4.69 -3.27
CA PRO A 80 2.28 -4.12 -3.40
C PRO A 80 2.38 -2.68 -2.84
N SER A 81 1.30 -2.13 -2.29
CA SER A 81 1.11 -0.73 -1.92
C SER A 81 2.18 -0.12 -0.99
N ILE A 82 2.80 -0.93 -0.13
CA ILE A 82 3.87 -0.46 0.77
C ILE A 82 5.24 -1.09 0.50
N GLY A 83 5.37 -1.91 -0.56
CA GLY A 83 6.67 -2.48 -0.97
C GLY A 83 7.33 -3.45 0.02
N MET A 84 6.58 -4.00 0.97
CA MET A 84 7.13 -4.83 2.06
C MET A 84 6.94 -6.34 1.92
N GLY A 85 6.30 -6.83 0.85
CA GLY A 85 6.04 -8.27 0.65
C GLY A 85 7.33 -9.11 0.68
N MET A 86 8.25 -8.84 -0.26
CA MET A 86 9.55 -9.52 -0.33
C MET A 86 10.35 -9.39 0.97
N ASN A 87 10.42 -8.18 1.54
CA ASN A 87 11.16 -7.94 2.79
C ASN A 87 10.59 -8.77 3.96
N THR A 88 9.27 -8.92 4.03
CA THR A 88 8.61 -9.74 5.04
C THR A 88 8.87 -11.22 4.82
N ALA A 89 8.85 -11.69 3.57
CA ALA A 89 9.18 -13.07 3.22
C ALA A 89 10.64 -13.43 3.58
N LEU A 90 11.61 -12.56 3.29
CA LEU A 90 13.00 -12.74 3.70
C LEU A 90 13.14 -12.75 5.22
N ARG A 91 12.39 -11.89 5.91
CA ARG A 91 12.36 -11.87 7.38
C ARG A 91 11.74 -13.14 7.96
N ASP A 92 10.75 -13.74 7.31
CA ASP A 92 10.20 -15.03 7.72
C ASP A 92 11.28 -16.11 7.70
N ALA A 93 12.01 -16.24 6.59
CA ALA A 93 13.09 -17.21 6.45
C ALA A 93 14.19 -16.99 7.51
N GLN A 94 14.58 -15.73 7.75
CA GLN A 94 15.54 -15.38 8.80
C GLN A 94 15.06 -15.83 10.19
N ILE A 95 13.85 -15.41 10.59
CA ILE A 95 13.32 -15.72 11.94
C ILE A 95 13.14 -17.23 12.13
N PHE A 96 12.77 -17.97 11.09
CA PHE A 96 12.68 -19.41 11.19
C PHE A 96 14.04 -20.08 11.40
N SER A 97 15.08 -19.61 10.71
CA SER A 97 16.45 -20.08 10.94
C SER A 97 16.88 -19.83 12.40
N GLU A 98 16.64 -18.63 12.92
CA GLU A 98 16.95 -18.27 14.32
C GLU A 98 16.20 -19.19 15.30
N ILE A 99 14.91 -19.43 15.07
CA ILE A 99 14.09 -20.31 15.92
C ILE A 99 14.56 -21.77 15.84
N LEU A 100 14.98 -22.26 14.67
CA LEU A 100 15.52 -23.62 14.52
C LEU A 100 16.80 -23.80 15.34
N GLU A 101 17.68 -22.79 15.34
CA GLU A 101 18.89 -22.80 16.19
C GLU A 101 18.52 -22.81 17.68
N GLU A 102 17.62 -21.94 18.12
CA GLU A 102 17.17 -21.84 19.52
C GLU A 102 16.46 -23.09 20.04
N THR A 103 15.83 -23.85 19.13
CA THR A 103 15.06 -25.06 19.47
C THR A 103 15.82 -26.34 19.17
N GLU A 104 17.10 -26.26 18.82
CA GLU A 104 17.93 -27.42 18.47
C GLU A 104 17.32 -28.29 17.35
N ASN A 105 16.66 -27.65 16.37
CA ASN A 105 15.91 -28.28 15.28
C ASN A 105 14.71 -29.15 15.73
N ASP A 106 14.19 -28.95 16.93
CA ASP A 106 12.95 -29.59 17.39
C ASP A 106 11.73 -28.93 16.72
N PHE A 107 11.28 -29.49 15.60
CA PHE A 107 10.11 -28.98 14.86
C PHE A 107 8.83 -28.92 15.68
N THR A 108 8.69 -29.74 16.73
CA THR A 108 7.50 -29.69 17.61
C THR A 108 7.45 -28.39 18.43
N LYS A 109 8.61 -27.75 18.64
CA LYS A 109 8.73 -26.44 19.30
C LYS A 109 8.90 -25.30 18.29
N ALA A 110 9.71 -25.52 17.25
CA ALA A 110 10.06 -24.51 16.26
C ALA A 110 8.82 -24.02 15.48
N LEU A 111 7.97 -24.94 15.03
CA LEU A 111 6.80 -24.61 14.21
C LEU A 111 5.78 -23.73 14.97
N PRO A 112 5.39 -24.06 16.22
CA PRO A 112 4.59 -23.17 17.07
C PRO A 112 5.24 -21.81 17.34
N ALA A 113 6.53 -21.80 17.68
CA ALA A 113 7.26 -20.56 17.94
C ALA A 113 7.26 -19.64 16.71
N PHE A 114 7.48 -20.21 15.52
CA PHE A 114 7.48 -19.48 14.26
C PHE A 114 6.11 -18.84 13.97
N SER A 115 5.02 -19.59 14.05
CA SER A 115 3.68 -19.02 13.83
C SER A 115 3.35 -17.94 14.84
N LYS A 116 3.68 -18.14 16.12
CA LYS A 116 3.49 -17.11 17.15
C LYS A 116 4.27 -15.83 16.84
N ALA A 117 5.48 -15.95 16.31
CA ALA A 117 6.32 -14.80 15.98
C ALA A 117 5.86 -14.08 14.70
N ARG A 118 5.41 -14.80 13.67
CA ARG A 118 5.24 -14.27 12.31
C ARG A 118 3.82 -13.99 11.87
N VAL A 119 2.79 -14.65 12.43
CA VAL A 119 1.38 -14.40 12.06
C VAL A 119 0.98 -12.94 12.29
N LYS A 120 1.44 -12.33 13.38
CA LYS A 120 1.19 -10.90 13.66
C LYS A 120 1.82 -9.97 12.61
N GLU A 121 2.96 -10.36 12.05
CA GLU A 121 3.72 -9.54 11.09
C GLU A 121 3.09 -9.60 9.71
N GLY A 122 2.66 -10.79 9.25
CA GLY A 122 1.93 -10.91 7.98
C GLY A 122 0.54 -10.27 8.01
N ASN A 123 -0.16 -10.32 9.16
CA ASN A 123 -1.42 -9.59 9.32
C ASN A 123 -1.20 -8.07 9.38
N ALA A 124 -0.18 -7.59 10.10
CA ALA A 124 0.19 -6.18 10.13
C ALA A 124 0.59 -5.67 8.73
N LEU A 125 1.35 -6.45 7.96
CA LEU A 125 1.70 -6.17 6.56
C LEU A 125 0.44 -5.90 5.72
N SER A 126 -0.53 -6.81 5.77
CA SER A 126 -1.75 -6.73 4.97
C SER A 126 -2.63 -5.55 5.37
N ASP A 127 -2.81 -5.33 6.67
CA ASP A 127 -3.60 -4.22 7.17
C ASP A 127 -2.95 -2.85 6.89
N LEU A 128 -1.64 -2.74 7.07
CA LEU A 128 -0.90 -1.52 6.69
C LEU A 128 -1.02 -1.27 5.19
N ALA A 129 -0.88 -2.31 4.36
CA ALA A 129 -1.01 -2.18 2.91
C ALA A 129 -2.42 -1.71 2.49
N LEU A 130 -3.46 -2.07 3.25
CA LEU A 130 -4.85 -1.69 2.96
C LEU A 130 -5.29 -0.34 3.53
N HIS A 131 -4.78 0.02 4.70
CA HIS A 131 -5.36 1.09 5.51
C HIS A 131 -4.38 2.20 5.87
N LEU A 132 -3.11 2.10 5.52
CA LEU A 132 -2.19 3.22 5.74
C LEU A 132 -2.52 4.40 4.81
N TYR A 133 -2.98 4.11 3.59
CA TYR A 133 -3.56 5.08 2.67
C TYR A 133 -5.08 5.11 2.77
N CYS A 134 -5.67 6.30 2.67
CA CYS A 134 -7.11 6.49 2.58
C CYS A 134 -7.55 6.56 1.10
N MET A 135 -8.61 5.84 0.77
CA MET A 135 -9.20 5.88 -0.58
C MET A 135 -9.97 7.18 -0.85
N ASP A 136 -10.38 7.92 0.19
CA ASP A 136 -10.93 9.26 0.04
C ASP A 136 -9.82 10.29 -0.18
N LYS A 137 -9.88 11.00 -1.32
CA LYS A 137 -8.83 11.94 -1.74
C LYS A 137 -8.65 13.11 -0.75
N THR A 138 -9.73 13.58 -0.13
CA THR A 138 -9.69 14.72 0.79
C THR A 138 -9.04 14.32 2.10
N GLN A 139 -9.40 13.16 2.64
CA GLN A 139 -8.80 12.62 3.85
C GLN A 139 -7.35 12.21 3.62
N GLN A 140 -7.04 11.61 2.47
CA GLN A 140 -5.67 11.29 2.09
C GLN A 140 -4.78 12.54 2.03
N LEU A 141 -5.28 13.64 1.45
CA LEU A 141 -4.53 14.91 1.43
C LEU A 141 -4.26 15.44 2.84
N LYS A 142 -5.25 15.38 3.74
CA LYS A 142 -5.10 15.77 5.14
C LYS A 142 -4.05 14.91 5.84
N GLU A 143 -4.08 13.60 5.66
CA GLU A 143 -3.07 12.73 6.27
C GLU A 143 -1.68 12.94 5.67
N THR A 144 -1.55 13.24 4.38
CA THR A 144 -0.25 13.62 3.80
C THR A 144 0.29 14.90 4.45
N ILE A 145 -0.56 15.90 4.70
CA ILE A 145 -0.15 17.11 5.42
C ILE A 145 0.25 16.76 6.86
N HIS A 146 -0.56 15.97 7.58
CA HIS A 146 -0.23 15.51 8.93
C HIS A 146 1.09 14.75 8.98
N GLN A 147 1.35 13.87 8.01
CA GLN A 147 2.60 13.13 7.88
C GLN A 147 3.78 14.10 7.76
N VAL A 148 3.72 15.07 6.84
CA VAL A 148 4.81 16.04 6.63
C VAL A 148 5.07 16.86 7.89
N VAL A 149 4.01 17.42 8.49
CA VAL A 149 4.11 18.25 9.70
C VAL A 149 4.65 17.43 10.87
N ARG A 150 4.08 16.24 11.13
CA ARG A 150 4.50 15.36 12.23
C ARG A 150 5.94 14.90 12.07
N THR A 151 6.35 14.54 10.85
CA THR A 151 7.73 14.14 10.56
C THR A 151 8.69 15.30 10.82
N ALA A 152 8.37 16.51 10.36
CA ALA A 152 9.18 17.69 10.63
C ALA A 152 9.28 18.02 12.13
N LEU A 153 8.18 17.88 12.87
CA LEU A 153 8.14 18.11 14.32
C LEU A 153 8.89 17.02 15.10
N PHE A 154 8.80 15.76 14.69
CA PHE A 154 9.57 14.65 15.26
C PHE A 154 11.08 14.90 15.11
N PHE A 155 11.54 15.32 13.94
CA PHE A 155 12.96 15.62 13.73
C PHE A 155 13.46 16.81 14.55
N LYS A 156 12.61 17.82 14.81
CA LYS A 156 12.99 19.00 15.61
C LYS A 156 12.86 18.76 17.12
N ILE A 157 11.83 18.05 17.55
CA ILE A 157 11.44 17.92 18.96
C ILE A 157 10.91 16.49 19.25
N PRO A 158 11.78 15.46 19.19
CA PRO A 158 11.37 14.05 19.29
C PRO A 158 10.80 13.68 20.66
N ARG A 159 11.01 14.51 21.70
CA ARG A 159 10.48 14.29 23.04
C ARG A 159 8.96 14.45 23.13
N PHE A 160 8.36 15.28 22.27
CA PHE A 160 6.93 15.63 22.36
C PHE A 160 6.10 15.15 21.17
N PHE A 161 6.74 14.72 20.09
CA PHE A 161 6.06 14.26 18.89
C PHE A 161 6.49 12.85 18.58
N ASP A 162 5.53 11.95 18.43
CA ASP A 162 5.83 10.60 17.96
C ASP A 162 6.13 10.60 16.47
N GLU A 163 7.03 9.71 16.06
CA GLU A 163 7.26 9.37 14.67
C GLU A 163 5.97 8.90 13.98
N HIS A 164 5.81 9.30 12.71
CA HIS A 164 4.68 8.89 11.88
C HIS A 164 4.87 7.44 11.39
N PRO A 165 3.83 6.59 11.39
CA PRO A 165 3.96 5.18 11.00
C PRO A 165 4.56 4.96 9.61
N PHE A 166 4.29 5.86 8.67
CA PHE A 166 4.84 5.77 7.31
C PHE A 166 6.39 5.79 7.28
N THR A 167 7.03 6.56 8.18
CA THR A 167 8.50 6.64 8.23
C THR A 167 9.13 5.48 9.00
N MET A 168 8.33 4.74 9.76
CA MET A 168 8.76 3.54 10.48
C MET A 168 8.92 2.33 9.54
N ILE A 169 8.17 2.29 8.44
CA ILE A 169 8.24 1.18 7.47
C ILE A 169 9.63 1.10 6.84
N GLY A 170 10.23 -0.08 6.88
CA GLY A 170 11.57 -0.32 6.34
C GLY A 170 12.71 0.18 7.24
N ARG A 171 12.41 0.80 8.38
CA ARG A 171 13.45 1.22 9.34
C ARG A 171 14.04 0.00 10.05
N ARG A 172 15.36 -0.03 10.16
CA ARG A 172 16.08 -1.09 10.87
C ARG A 172 15.61 -1.20 12.32
N GLY A 173 15.28 -2.41 12.76
CA GLY A 173 14.88 -2.70 14.13
C GLY A 173 13.42 -2.38 14.45
N VAL A 174 12.62 -1.97 13.48
CA VAL A 174 11.19 -1.72 13.64
C VAL A 174 10.41 -2.80 12.91
N SER A 175 9.49 -3.48 13.61
CA SER A 175 8.63 -4.49 12.99
C SER A 175 7.40 -3.86 12.34
N LEU A 176 6.71 -4.63 11.49
CA LEU A 176 5.45 -4.15 10.91
C LEU A 176 4.36 -4.13 11.97
N SER A 177 4.38 -5.05 12.94
CA SER A 177 3.44 -5.01 14.05
C SER A 177 3.63 -3.77 14.94
N ASP A 178 4.86 -3.31 15.20
CA ASP A 178 5.13 -2.05 15.91
C ASP A 178 4.60 -0.84 15.14
N THR A 179 4.80 -0.84 13.81
CA THR A 179 4.31 0.21 12.93
C THR A 179 2.78 0.26 12.93
N TYR A 180 2.14 -0.90 12.85
CA TYR A 180 0.68 -1.04 12.94
C TYR A 180 0.16 -0.56 14.30
N GLU A 181 0.80 -0.95 15.41
CA GLU A 181 0.43 -0.48 16.74
C GLU A 181 0.52 1.05 16.85
N ARG A 182 1.59 1.66 16.32
CA ARG A 182 1.71 3.12 16.27
C ARG A 182 0.58 3.75 15.46
N ALA A 183 0.25 3.18 14.31
CA ALA A 183 -0.81 3.69 13.45
C ALA A 183 -2.21 3.57 14.10
N VAL A 184 -2.43 2.53 14.89
CA VAL A 184 -3.64 2.37 15.72
C VAL A 184 -3.67 3.42 16.85
N LYS A 185 -2.57 3.61 17.59
CA LYS A 185 -2.48 4.61 18.66
C LYS A 185 -2.75 6.05 18.18
N LEU A 186 -2.35 6.35 16.95
CA LEU A 186 -2.61 7.66 16.32
C LEU A 186 -4.01 7.76 15.68
N GLY A 187 -4.82 6.71 15.74
CA GLY A 187 -6.18 6.69 15.17
C GLY A 187 -6.22 6.61 13.64
N ILE A 188 -5.08 6.45 12.96
CA ILE A 188 -4.96 6.43 11.50
C ILE A 188 -5.67 5.18 10.95
N ILE A 189 -5.30 4.00 11.45
CA ILE A 189 -5.85 2.72 10.96
C ILE A 189 -7.36 2.66 11.16
N GLY A 190 -7.87 3.02 12.34
CA GLY A 190 -9.30 2.96 12.62
C GLY A 190 -10.12 3.84 11.68
N LYS A 191 -9.69 5.09 11.50
CA LYS A 191 -10.34 6.06 10.59
C LYS A 191 -10.28 5.58 9.13
N HIS A 192 -9.10 5.19 8.65
CA HIS A 192 -8.92 4.76 7.26
C HIS A 192 -9.63 3.45 6.96
N ARG A 193 -9.63 2.50 7.90
CA ARG A 193 -10.36 1.24 7.77
C ARG A 193 -11.85 1.49 7.56
N ALA A 194 -12.48 2.29 8.42
CA ALA A 194 -13.90 2.60 8.28
C ALA A 194 -14.25 3.23 6.91
N ILE A 195 -13.41 4.14 6.41
CA ILE A 195 -13.61 4.78 5.10
C ILE A 195 -13.37 3.80 3.95
N ASN A 196 -12.24 3.10 3.97
CA ASN A 196 -11.83 2.20 2.89
C ASN A 196 -12.77 1.00 2.79
N ASP A 197 -13.20 0.42 3.91
CA ASP A 197 -14.13 -0.71 3.93
C ASP A 197 -15.48 -0.31 3.38
N LYS A 198 -15.99 0.87 3.77
CA LYS A 198 -17.23 1.42 3.21
C LYS A 198 -17.13 1.58 1.69
N ILE A 199 -16.07 2.22 1.19
CA ILE A 199 -15.88 2.42 -0.26
C ILE A 199 -15.77 1.07 -1.00
N ARG A 200 -15.06 0.10 -0.43
CA ARG A 200 -14.92 -1.24 -1.02
C ARG A 200 -16.23 -2.01 -1.03
N GLN A 201 -17.01 -1.92 0.05
CA GLN A 201 -18.31 -2.56 0.18
C GLN A 201 -19.31 -1.97 -0.80
N GLU A 202 -19.45 -0.64 -0.84
CA GLU A 202 -20.30 0.07 -1.81
C GLU A 202 -19.89 -0.29 -3.25
N TYR A 203 -18.60 -0.36 -3.54
CA TYR A 203 -18.11 -0.78 -4.85
C TYR A 203 -18.53 -2.22 -5.17
N PHE A 204 -18.32 -3.16 -4.25
CA PHE A 204 -18.69 -4.56 -4.40
C PHE A 204 -20.20 -4.71 -4.63
N GLU A 205 -21.03 -4.05 -3.83
CA GLU A 205 -22.49 -4.01 -3.96
C GLU A 205 -22.94 -3.51 -5.33
N ASN A 206 -22.33 -2.45 -5.85
CA ASN A 206 -22.65 -1.91 -7.16
C ASN A 206 -22.28 -2.86 -8.31
N ILE A 207 -21.06 -3.43 -8.30
CA ILE A 207 -20.61 -4.28 -9.42
C ILE A 207 -21.31 -5.65 -9.46
N THR A 208 -21.80 -6.12 -8.31
CA THR A 208 -22.55 -7.38 -8.20
C THR A 208 -24.05 -7.18 -8.40
N GLY A 209 -24.51 -5.93 -8.53
CA GLY A 209 -25.93 -5.61 -8.66
C GLY A 209 -26.75 -5.84 -7.39
N MET A 210 -26.10 -6.00 -6.22
CA MET A 210 -26.80 -6.11 -4.93
C MET A 210 -27.54 -4.82 -4.56
N VAL A 211 -27.03 -3.67 -5.02
CA VAL A 211 -27.68 -2.36 -4.88
C VAL A 211 -27.78 -1.72 -6.27
N SER A 212 -28.99 -1.33 -6.67
CA SER A 212 -29.22 -0.52 -7.86
C SER A 212 -28.82 0.93 -7.57
N SER A 213 -27.68 1.40 -8.05
CA SER A 213 -27.30 2.80 -7.90
C SER A 213 -28.16 3.69 -8.79
N THR A 214 -28.96 4.57 -8.19
CA THR A 214 -29.48 5.76 -8.86
C THR A 214 -28.31 6.75 -9.01
N PRO A 215 -28.03 7.32 -10.20
CA PRO A 215 -26.93 8.26 -10.34
C PRO A 215 -27.22 9.48 -9.47
N ASN A 216 -26.41 9.70 -8.43
CA ASN A 216 -26.54 10.89 -7.59
C ASN A 216 -25.93 12.08 -8.36
N THR A 217 -26.75 12.76 -9.16
CA THR A 217 -26.40 14.00 -9.85
C THR A 217 -26.36 15.16 -8.85
N THR A 218 -25.43 15.14 -7.91
CA THR A 218 -25.21 16.30 -7.04
C THR A 218 -24.16 17.19 -7.68
N SER A 219 -24.60 18.34 -8.18
CA SER A 219 -23.84 19.29 -8.97
C SER A 219 -22.48 19.66 -8.37
N TRP A 220 -21.41 19.39 -9.12
CA TRP A 220 -20.12 20.04 -8.94
C TRP A 220 -20.27 21.50 -9.41
N LEU A 221 -20.23 22.44 -8.47
CA LEU A 221 -19.78 23.82 -8.69
C LEU A 221 -18.33 23.91 -8.17
N PRO A 222 -17.35 24.40 -8.95
CA PRO A 222 -15.94 24.34 -8.54
C PRO A 222 -15.66 25.41 -7.47
N LYS A 223 -15.47 24.98 -6.21
CA LYS A 223 -14.82 25.77 -5.16
C LYS A 223 -13.30 25.60 -5.24
N LEU A 224 -12.67 26.07 -6.32
CA LEU A 224 -11.21 25.98 -6.47
C LEU A 224 -10.66 27.26 -7.09
N LEU A 225 -10.57 28.31 -6.27
CA LEU A 225 -9.82 29.54 -6.59
C LEU A 225 -8.85 30.01 -5.49
N PHE A 226 -8.60 29.22 -4.44
CA PHE A 226 -7.60 29.58 -3.43
C PHE A 226 -6.81 28.36 -2.96
N GLY A 227 -5.53 28.26 -3.35
CA GLY A 227 -4.59 27.39 -2.63
C GLY A 227 -3.40 26.78 -3.37
N THR A 228 -3.22 26.98 -4.68
CA THR A 228 -2.13 26.31 -5.43
C THR A 228 -0.80 27.09 -5.50
N SER A 229 -0.69 28.27 -4.89
CA SER A 229 0.53 29.09 -4.99
C SER A 229 1.50 29.01 -3.79
N LEU A 230 1.21 28.26 -2.71
CA LEU A 230 2.07 28.27 -1.51
C LEU A 230 2.87 26.98 -1.24
N VAL A 231 2.53 25.85 -1.86
CA VAL A 231 3.23 24.57 -1.58
C VAL A 231 4.49 24.39 -2.44
N ALA A 232 4.55 25.01 -3.62
CA ALA A 232 5.72 24.91 -4.51
C ALA A 232 6.96 25.68 -3.98
N VAL A 233 6.77 26.72 -3.16
CA VAL A 233 7.88 27.54 -2.64
C VAL A 233 8.57 26.88 -1.44
N GLY A 234 7.84 26.13 -0.61
CA GLY A 234 8.40 25.49 0.59
C GLY A 234 9.33 24.31 0.30
N ALA A 235 9.03 23.52 -0.73
CA ALA A 235 9.83 22.34 -1.10
C ALA A 235 11.17 22.71 -1.77
N ALA A 236 11.20 23.79 -2.56
CA ALA A 236 12.41 24.26 -3.22
C ALA A 236 13.45 24.81 -2.21
N PHE A 237 13.00 25.53 -1.18
CA PHE A 237 13.89 26.08 -0.14
C PHE A 237 14.48 25.02 0.79
N ALA A 238 13.75 23.93 1.05
CA ALA A 238 14.26 22.82 1.85
C ALA A 238 15.34 22.02 1.11
N PHE A 239 15.17 21.82 -0.21
CA PHE A 239 16.11 21.05 -1.03
C PHE A 239 17.42 21.80 -1.27
N GLN A 240 17.38 23.13 -1.45
CA GLN A 240 18.57 23.94 -1.69
C GLN A 240 19.46 24.07 -0.44
N LYS A 241 18.90 23.94 0.77
CA LYS A 241 19.66 24.05 2.03
C LYS A 241 20.36 22.74 2.43
N MET A 242 19.95 21.60 1.88
CA MET A 242 20.58 20.30 2.12
C MET A 242 21.81 20.02 1.24
N GLN A 243 22.07 20.82 0.20
CA GLN A 243 23.27 20.67 -0.65
C GLN A 243 24.44 21.60 -0.27
N MET A 244 24.30 22.42 0.78
CA MET A 244 25.36 23.34 1.24
C MET A 244 25.86 23.06 2.67
N GLN A 245 25.73 21.81 3.15
CA GLN A 245 26.37 21.32 4.37
C GLN A 245 26.94 19.93 4.11
#